data_AF-A0A502FIF4-F1
#
_entry.id   AF-A0A502FIF4-F1
#
_cell.length_a   1.000
_cell.length_b   1.000
_cell.length_c   1.000
_cell.angle_alpha   90.00
_cell.angle_beta   90.00
_cell.angle_gamma   90.00
#
_symmetry.space_group_name_H-M   'P 1'
#
loop_
_entity.id
_entity.type
_entity.pdbx_description
1 polymer ?
#
loop_
_entity_poly.entity_id
_entity_poly.type
_entity_poly.pdbx_seq_one_letter_code
_entity_poly.pdbx_strand_id
1 'polypeptide(L)'
;MRALMPANHTGPESLPAGEQAMALLLRPVRHAVNNLSMVMNANLETAVPQLPEGERVTKQVARARDAAVAYDNLVRGFLSLGREEGVKGVLAGRLLRELMPLLALAAGGPLELEVADAAKAVQRRTPTLEGALILAASGARDLPAGPLPPLRLEGLRLVLGWPLPPAARRSLEDLGVGIEAAGEGVAILLPPG
;
A
#
# COMPACT_ATOMS: atom_id res chain seq x y z
N MET A 1 32.02 39.35 -27.08
CA MET A 1 31.62 39.35 -25.65
C MET A 1 30.35 38.52 -25.50
N ARG A 2 30.46 37.28 -25.02
CA ARG A 2 29.30 36.42 -24.70
C ARG A 2 28.79 36.82 -23.32
N ALA A 3 27.51 37.19 -23.24
CA ALA A 3 26.82 37.40 -21.97
C ALA A 3 26.70 36.05 -21.24
N LEU A 4 27.20 35.98 -20.00
CA LEU A 4 26.87 34.90 -19.07
C LEU A 4 25.42 35.09 -18.63
N MET A 5 24.58 34.08 -18.90
CA MET A 5 23.28 33.96 -18.23
C MET A 5 23.47 33.31 -16.86
N PRO A 6 22.77 33.77 -15.80
CA PRO A 6 22.78 33.10 -14.52
C PRO A 6 22.00 31.79 -14.61
N ALA A 7 22.61 30.69 -14.21
CA ALA A 7 21.93 29.43 -14.01
C ALA A 7 20.93 29.59 -12.86
N ASN A 8 19.63 29.48 -13.15
CA ASN A 8 18.61 29.29 -12.13
C ASN A 8 18.83 27.91 -11.48
N HIS A 9 19.49 27.90 -10.33
CA HIS A 9 19.43 26.78 -9.40
C HIS A 9 18.05 26.78 -8.74
N THR A 10 17.10 26.05 -9.32
CA THR A 10 15.93 25.58 -8.58
C THR A 10 16.42 24.56 -7.54
N GLY A 11 16.71 25.04 -6.33
CA GLY A 11 16.89 24.16 -5.17
C GLY A 11 15.62 23.35 -4.91
N PRO A 12 15.71 22.22 -4.20
CA PRO A 12 14.53 21.41 -3.87
C PRO A 12 13.54 22.27 -3.09
N GLU A 13 12.31 22.40 -3.59
CA GLU A 13 11.23 23.07 -2.88
C GLU A 13 11.11 22.43 -1.50
N SER A 14 11.36 23.21 -0.45
CA SER A 14 11.20 22.73 0.91
C SER A 14 9.73 22.35 1.11
N LEU A 15 9.48 21.10 1.50
CA LEU A 15 8.14 20.60 1.79
C LEU A 15 7.40 21.60 2.72
N PRO A 16 6.09 21.83 2.56
CA PRO A 16 5.30 22.61 3.50
C PRO A 16 5.58 22.22 4.97
N ALA A 17 5.56 23.17 5.90
CA ALA A 17 5.96 22.94 7.30
C ALA A 17 5.21 21.75 7.97
N GLY A 18 3.96 21.49 7.57
CA GLY A 18 3.19 20.33 8.02
C GLY A 18 3.75 18.98 7.52
N GLU A 19 4.23 18.92 6.28
CA GLU A 19 4.83 17.73 5.69
C GLU A 19 6.21 17.43 6.32
N GLN A 20 6.98 18.48 6.63
CA GLN A 20 8.24 18.34 7.38
C GLN A 20 8.01 17.80 8.81
N ALA A 21 7.01 18.32 9.51
CA ALA A 21 6.65 17.84 10.85
C ALA A 21 6.19 16.38 10.82
N MET A 22 5.38 15.99 9.81
CA MET A 22 5.00 14.59 9.59
C MET A 22 6.22 13.70 9.31
N ALA A 23 7.16 14.14 8.46
CA ALA A 23 8.39 13.41 8.16
C ALA A 23 9.24 13.15 9.42
N LEU A 24 9.36 14.15 10.30
CA LEU A 24 10.10 14.03 11.56
C LEU A 24 9.46 13.05 12.55
N LEU A 25 8.11 13.00 12.58
CA LEU A 25 7.36 12.14 13.50
C LEU A 25 7.19 10.70 13.00
N LEU A 26 7.29 10.45 11.69
CA LEU A 26 7.06 9.13 11.08
C LEU A 26 7.97 8.04 11.66
N ARG A 27 9.26 8.33 11.89
CA ARG A 27 10.20 7.34 12.43
C ARG A 27 9.96 7.04 13.92
N PRO A 28 9.85 8.04 14.81
CA PRO A 28 9.47 7.82 16.22
C PRO A 28 8.13 7.08 16.38
N VAL A 29 7.10 7.49 15.65
CA VAL A 29 5.77 6.84 15.69
C VAL A 29 5.86 5.38 15.26
N ARG A 30 6.62 5.07 14.20
CA ARG A 30 6.86 3.69 13.77
C ARG A 30 7.55 2.84 14.83
N HIS A 31 8.56 3.38 15.51
CA HIS A 31 9.21 2.66 16.60
C HIS A 31 8.22 2.40 17.76
N ALA A 32 7.43 3.41 18.15
CA ALA A 32 6.43 3.28 19.21
C ALA A 32 5.36 2.24 18.87
N VAL A 33 4.80 2.27 17.66
CA VAL A 33 3.76 1.31 17.24
C VAL A 33 4.34 -0.11 17.09
N ASN A 34 5.54 -0.27 16.55
CA ASN A 34 6.18 -1.60 16.47
C ASN A 34 6.35 -2.21 17.87
N ASN A 35 6.79 -1.42 18.84
CA ASN A 35 6.96 -1.88 20.22
C ASN A 35 5.62 -2.26 20.85
N LEU A 36 4.60 -1.41 20.70
CA LEU A 36 3.26 -1.68 21.22
C LEU A 36 2.65 -2.96 20.62
N SER A 37 2.75 -3.10 19.29
CA SER A 37 2.19 -4.25 18.58
C SER A 37 2.91 -5.55 18.94
N MET A 38 4.24 -5.50 19.12
CA MET A 38 5.02 -6.64 19.60
C MET A 38 4.56 -7.09 21.00
N VAL A 39 4.39 -6.16 21.95
CA VAL A 39 3.93 -6.47 23.32
C VAL A 39 2.50 -7.02 23.30
N MET A 40 1.58 -6.40 22.56
CA MET A 40 0.20 -6.87 22.46
C MET A 40 0.12 -8.27 21.84
N ASN A 41 0.80 -8.49 20.71
CA ASN A 41 0.77 -9.79 20.04
C ASN A 41 1.41 -10.88 20.90
N ALA A 42 2.55 -10.62 21.52
CA ALA A 42 3.21 -11.58 22.41
C ALA A 42 2.33 -11.97 23.61
N ASN A 43 1.67 -11.00 24.23
CA ASN A 43 0.77 -11.25 25.36
C ASN A 43 -0.46 -12.06 24.94
N LEU A 44 -1.09 -11.73 23.80
CA LEU A 44 -2.26 -12.46 23.31
C LEU A 44 -1.90 -13.87 22.82
N GLU A 45 -0.76 -14.04 22.15
CA GLU A 45 -0.24 -15.33 21.71
C GLU A 45 0.12 -16.25 22.89
N THR A 46 0.61 -15.66 24.00
CA THR A 46 0.89 -16.41 25.23
C THR A 46 -0.38 -16.76 26.00
N ALA A 47 -1.39 -15.87 25.98
CA ALA A 47 -2.62 -16.05 26.74
C ALA A 47 -3.59 -17.06 26.09
N VAL A 48 -3.77 -17.02 24.77
CA VAL A 48 -4.76 -17.86 24.05
C VAL A 48 -4.62 -19.36 24.35
N PRO A 49 -3.42 -19.98 24.32
CA PRO A 49 -3.25 -21.41 24.59
C PRO A 49 -3.55 -21.81 26.05
N GLN A 50 -3.58 -20.85 26.99
CA GLN A 50 -3.82 -21.10 28.41
C GLN A 50 -5.30 -21.02 28.78
N LEU A 51 -6.16 -20.62 27.85
CA LEU A 51 -7.58 -20.45 28.09
C LEU A 51 -8.37 -21.73 27.76
N PRO A 52 -9.39 -22.08 28.55
CA PRO A 52 -10.22 -23.26 28.31
C PRO A 52 -10.97 -23.17 26.98
N GLU A 53 -10.91 -24.24 26.18
CA GLU A 53 -11.57 -24.29 24.87
C GLU A 53 -13.11 -24.17 24.97
N GLY A 54 -13.73 -23.58 23.95
CA GLY A 54 -15.19 -23.47 23.85
C GLY A 54 -15.82 -22.33 24.66
N GLU A 55 -15.11 -21.79 25.66
CA GLU A 55 -15.62 -20.68 26.47
C GLU A 55 -15.74 -19.37 25.68
N ARG A 56 -16.71 -18.54 26.10
CA ARG A 56 -16.95 -17.23 25.49
C ARG A 56 -15.71 -16.33 25.59
N VAL A 57 -15.02 -16.36 26.74
CA VAL A 57 -13.83 -15.54 26.98
C VAL A 57 -12.70 -15.93 26.02
N THR A 58 -12.49 -17.23 25.80
CA THR A 58 -11.49 -17.77 24.87
C THR A 58 -11.75 -17.32 23.45
N LYS A 59 -13.01 -17.38 23.00
CA LYS A 59 -13.41 -16.87 21.68
C LYS A 59 -13.19 -15.35 21.55
N GLN A 60 -13.41 -14.59 22.61
CA GLN A 60 -13.17 -13.14 22.62
C GLN A 60 -11.67 -12.81 22.54
N VAL A 61 -10.84 -13.51 23.30
CA VAL A 61 -9.38 -13.30 23.29
C VAL A 61 -8.77 -13.75 21.96
N ALA A 62 -9.24 -14.84 21.36
CA ALA A 62 -8.83 -15.27 20.02
C ALA A 62 -9.16 -14.20 18.96
N ARG A 63 -10.38 -13.66 18.97
CA ARG A 63 -10.77 -12.56 18.07
C ARG A 63 -9.93 -11.30 18.29
N ALA A 64 -9.59 -10.99 19.55
CA ALA A 64 -8.72 -9.86 19.87
C ALA A 64 -7.30 -10.06 19.33
N ARG A 65 -6.76 -11.29 19.36
CA ARG A 65 -5.49 -11.64 18.73
C ARG A 65 -5.54 -11.43 17.22
N ASP A 66 -6.57 -11.94 16.55
CA ASP A 66 -6.72 -11.78 15.10
C ASP A 66 -6.83 -10.30 14.72
N ALA A 67 -7.58 -9.51 15.48
CA ALA A 67 -7.69 -8.07 15.30
C ALA A 67 -6.35 -7.34 15.54
N ALA A 68 -5.56 -7.73 16.54
CA ALA A 68 -4.26 -7.15 16.83
C ALA A 68 -3.25 -7.42 15.69
N VAL A 69 -3.25 -8.63 15.12
CA VAL A 69 -2.44 -8.97 13.96
C VAL A 69 -2.87 -8.17 12.73
N ALA A 70 -4.17 -8.05 12.47
CA ALA A 70 -4.69 -7.24 11.37
C ALA A 70 -4.31 -5.75 11.53
N TYR A 71 -4.41 -5.22 12.76
CA TYR A 71 -4.00 -3.86 13.09
C TYR A 71 -2.49 -3.63 12.87
N ASP A 72 -1.63 -4.52 13.35
CA ASP A 72 -0.17 -4.41 13.14
C ASP A 72 0.19 -4.38 11.65
N ASN A 73 -0.42 -5.26 10.85
CA ASN A 73 -0.21 -5.29 9.40
C ASN A 73 -0.63 -3.97 8.73
N LEU A 74 -1.79 -3.43 9.12
CA LEU A 74 -2.30 -2.17 8.59
C LEU A 74 -1.41 -0.98 8.97
N VAL A 75 -0.97 -0.89 10.24
CA VAL A 75 -0.12 0.22 10.68
C VAL A 75 1.28 0.13 10.07
N ARG A 76 1.86 -1.07 9.95
CA ARG A 76 3.13 -1.25 9.24
C ARG A 76 3.04 -0.82 7.78
N GLY A 77 1.97 -1.22 7.09
CA GLY A 77 1.67 -0.79 5.73
C GLY A 77 1.57 0.74 5.65
N PHE A 78 0.72 1.35 6.48
CA PHE A 78 0.50 2.80 6.49
C PHE A 78 1.78 3.58 6.79
N LEU A 79 2.53 3.21 7.82
CA LEU A 79 3.79 3.88 8.15
C LEU A 79 4.89 3.59 7.12
N SER A 80 4.76 2.57 6.29
CA SER A 80 5.68 2.36 5.16
C SER A 80 5.44 3.35 4.02
N LEU A 81 4.22 3.91 3.90
CA LEU A 81 3.93 5.02 2.99
C LEU A 81 4.79 6.22 3.39
N GLY A 82 5.42 6.88 2.41
CA GLY A 82 6.28 8.03 2.67
C GLY A 82 7.75 7.70 2.98
N ARG A 83 8.19 6.44 2.82
CA ARG A 83 9.64 6.17 2.72
C ARG A 83 10.15 6.70 1.38
N GLU A 84 10.92 7.78 1.39
CA GLU A 84 11.76 8.14 0.23
C GLU A 84 12.82 7.05 -0.01
N GLU A 85 12.65 6.39 -1.15
CA GLU A 85 13.62 5.79 -2.07
C GLU A 85 14.85 5.04 -1.53
N GLY A 86 14.83 3.72 -1.73
CA GLY A 86 16.03 3.00 -2.14
C GLY A 86 16.17 3.07 -3.66
N VAL A 87 17.38 3.27 -4.18
CA VAL A 87 17.74 3.22 -5.61
C VAL A 87 17.53 1.82 -6.23
N LYS A 88 17.18 0.82 -5.42
CA LYS A 88 16.98 -0.56 -5.86
C LYS A 88 15.52 -0.79 -6.23
N GLY A 89 15.30 -1.24 -7.47
CA GLY A 89 14.01 -1.72 -7.91
C GLY A 89 13.45 -2.82 -7.01
N VAL A 90 12.13 -2.86 -6.88
CA VAL A 90 11.40 -3.88 -6.10
C VAL A 90 10.61 -4.77 -7.04
N LEU A 91 10.50 -6.06 -6.75
CA LEU A 91 9.64 -6.95 -7.52
C LEU A 91 8.17 -6.49 -7.38
N ALA A 92 7.46 -6.32 -8.49
CA ALA A 92 6.07 -5.86 -8.51
C ALA A 92 5.17 -6.70 -7.58
N GLY A 93 5.31 -8.03 -7.63
CA GLY A 93 4.55 -8.94 -6.78
C GLY A 93 4.88 -8.81 -5.28
N ARG A 94 6.09 -8.38 -4.92
CA ARG A 94 6.46 -8.10 -3.53
C ARG A 94 5.86 -6.76 -3.08
N LEU A 95 5.96 -5.73 -3.91
CA LEU A 95 5.36 -4.42 -3.65
C LEU A 95 3.86 -4.56 -3.38
N LEU A 96 3.13 -5.24 -4.26
CA LEU A 96 1.69 -5.43 -4.11
C LEU A 96 1.34 -6.23 -2.86
N ARG A 97 2.07 -7.32 -2.56
CA ARG A 97 1.90 -8.09 -1.32
C ARG A 97 2.05 -7.23 -0.07
N GLU A 98 3.03 -6.33 -0.04
CA GLU A 98 3.23 -5.41 1.08
C GLU A 98 2.09 -4.37 1.19
N LEU A 99 1.49 -3.97 0.07
CA LEU A 99 0.36 -3.02 0.02
C LEU A 99 -1.01 -3.67 0.26
N MET A 100 -1.15 -5.00 0.12
CA MET A 100 -2.44 -5.69 0.19
C MET A 100 -3.35 -5.28 1.36
N PRO A 101 -2.85 -5.11 2.62
CA PRO A 101 -3.72 -4.68 3.71
C PRO A 101 -4.37 -3.31 3.47
N LEU A 102 -3.64 -2.38 2.84
CA LEU A 102 -4.14 -1.05 2.50
C LEU A 102 -5.05 -1.08 1.27
N LEU A 103 -4.74 -1.91 0.28
CA LEU A 103 -5.58 -2.10 -0.90
C LEU A 103 -6.93 -2.70 -0.52
N ALA A 104 -6.96 -3.72 0.35
CA ALA A 104 -8.19 -4.31 0.87
C ALA A 104 -9.04 -3.30 1.67
N LEU A 105 -8.39 -2.49 2.53
CA LEU A 105 -9.06 -1.42 3.26
C LEU A 105 -9.68 -0.37 2.31
N ALA A 106 -8.91 0.04 1.29
CA ALA A 106 -9.38 0.99 0.29
C ALA A 106 -10.52 0.39 -0.55
N ALA A 107 -10.45 -0.88 -0.93
CA ALA A 107 -11.49 -1.59 -1.66
C ALA A 107 -12.77 -1.87 -0.85
N GLY A 108 -12.71 -1.74 0.48
CA GLY A 108 -13.85 -1.96 1.36
C GLY A 108 -14.14 -3.44 1.66
N GLY A 109 -13.19 -4.34 1.41
CA GLY A 109 -13.37 -5.77 1.59
C GLY A 109 -12.09 -6.58 1.37
N PRO A 110 -12.13 -7.90 1.65
CA PRO A 110 -10.98 -8.78 1.41
C PRO A 110 -10.64 -8.81 -0.08
N LEU A 111 -9.35 -8.71 -0.38
CA LEU A 111 -8.83 -8.67 -1.74
C LEU A 111 -7.74 -9.73 -1.91
N GLU A 112 -7.75 -10.41 -3.05
CA GLU A 112 -6.76 -11.43 -3.41
C GLU A 112 -5.81 -10.92 -4.49
N LEU A 113 -4.60 -11.46 -4.52
CA LEU A 113 -3.58 -11.16 -5.53
C LEU A 113 -3.13 -12.44 -6.22
N GLU A 114 -3.45 -12.56 -7.50
CA GLU A 114 -2.99 -13.61 -8.40
C GLU A 114 -1.75 -13.12 -9.16
N VAL A 115 -0.67 -13.91 -9.17
CA VAL A 115 0.57 -13.60 -9.88
C VAL A 115 0.81 -14.69 -10.92
N ALA A 116 0.57 -14.36 -12.20
CA ALA A 116 0.59 -15.32 -13.30
C ALA A 116 1.98 -15.51 -13.93
N ASP A 117 2.91 -14.57 -13.71
CA ASP A 117 4.23 -14.54 -14.36
C ASP A 117 5.37 -14.27 -13.37
N ALA A 118 6.62 -14.58 -13.78
CA ALA A 118 7.80 -14.24 -12.99
C ALA A 118 7.83 -12.73 -12.69
N ALA A 119 7.82 -12.37 -11.41
CA ALA A 119 7.69 -10.99 -10.97
C ALA A 119 8.81 -10.13 -11.58
N LYS A 120 8.44 -9.10 -12.35
CA LYS A 120 9.39 -8.13 -12.91
C LYS A 120 9.70 -7.04 -11.88
N ALA A 121 10.90 -6.47 -11.96
CA ALA A 121 11.28 -5.34 -11.14
C ALA A 121 10.56 -4.08 -11.61
N VAL A 122 10.12 -3.26 -10.65
CA VAL A 122 9.60 -1.90 -10.82
C VAL A 122 10.72 -0.93 -10.47
N GLN A 123 10.94 0.11 -11.28
CA GLN A 123 12.10 1.02 -11.17
C GLN A 123 12.22 1.63 -9.79
N ARG A 124 11.06 2.04 -9.25
CA ARG A 124 11.04 2.82 -8.04
C ARG A 124 9.74 2.61 -7.29
N ARG A 125 9.87 2.19 -6.04
CA ARG A 125 8.82 2.32 -5.03
C ARG A 125 8.79 3.80 -4.62
N THR A 126 7.74 4.52 -5.02
CA THR A 126 7.52 5.91 -4.60
C THR A 126 6.22 6.01 -3.79
N PRO A 127 6.16 6.87 -2.76
CA PRO A 127 4.92 7.12 -2.04
C PRO A 127 3.77 7.54 -2.95
N THR A 128 4.07 8.27 -4.03
CA THR A 128 3.09 8.70 -5.03
C THR A 128 2.50 7.51 -5.80
N LEU A 129 3.32 6.54 -6.23
CA LEU A 129 2.83 5.32 -6.88
C LEU A 129 1.99 4.48 -5.91
N GLU A 130 2.44 4.30 -4.67
CA GLU A 130 1.69 3.55 -3.65
C GLU A 130 0.32 4.20 -3.37
N GLY A 131 0.29 5.53 -3.21
CA GLY A 131 -0.94 6.29 -3.04
C GLY A 131 -1.88 6.19 -4.23
N ALA A 132 -1.35 6.26 -5.46
CA ALA A 132 -2.14 6.11 -6.67
C ALA A 132 -2.75 4.70 -6.80
N LEU A 133 -2.01 3.65 -6.42
CA LEU A 133 -2.52 2.27 -6.39
C LEU A 133 -3.60 2.07 -5.30
N ILE A 134 -3.45 2.70 -4.13
CA ILE A 134 -4.46 2.68 -3.06
C ILE A 134 -5.73 3.40 -3.52
N LEU A 135 -5.60 4.55 -4.18
CA LEU A 135 -6.74 5.26 -4.77
C LEU A 135 -7.39 4.43 -5.88
N ALA A 136 -6.62 3.71 -6.69
CA ALA A 136 -7.16 2.82 -7.71
C ALA A 136 -8.00 1.67 -7.11
N ALA A 137 -7.57 1.13 -5.96
CA ALA A 137 -8.31 0.08 -5.26
C ALA A 137 -9.65 0.56 -4.69
N SER A 138 -9.82 1.85 -4.39
CA SER A 138 -11.09 2.36 -3.84
C SER A 138 -12.27 2.30 -4.82
N GLY A 139 -12.00 2.19 -6.14
CA GLY A 139 -13.04 2.00 -7.15
C GLY A 139 -13.82 0.69 -6.98
N ALA A 140 -13.27 -0.30 -6.27
CA ALA A 140 -13.99 -1.53 -5.96
C ALA A 140 -15.21 -1.30 -5.06
N ARG A 141 -15.28 -0.18 -4.32
CA ARG A 141 -16.42 0.14 -3.45
C ARG A 141 -17.71 0.41 -4.22
N ASP A 142 -17.60 0.76 -5.50
CA ASP A 142 -18.74 1.04 -6.37
C ASP A 142 -19.27 -0.26 -7.04
N LEU A 143 -18.62 -1.41 -6.80
CA LEU A 143 -19.10 -2.70 -7.29
C LEU A 143 -20.34 -3.18 -6.52
N PRO A 144 -21.17 -4.03 -7.15
CA PRO A 144 -22.25 -4.72 -6.44
C PRO A 144 -21.73 -5.53 -5.25
N ALA A 145 -22.56 -5.65 -4.20
CA ALA A 145 -22.21 -6.43 -3.02
C ALA A 145 -21.92 -7.90 -3.40
N GLY A 146 -20.73 -8.38 -3.03
CA GLY A 146 -20.25 -9.71 -3.40
C GLY A 146 -18.75 -9.87 -3.18
N PRO A 147 -18.17 -11.02 -3.54
CA PRO A 147 -16.73 -11.19 -3.55
C PRO A 147 -16.09 -10.21 -4.53
N LEU A 148 -15.03 -9.53 -4.09
CA LEU A 148 -14.28 -8.63 -4.94
C LEU A 148 -13.49 -9.42 -5.99
N PRO A 149 -13.42 -8.96 -7.26
CA PRO A 149 -12.53 -9.55 -8.25
C PRO A 149 -11.06 -9.52 -7.77
N PRO A 150 -10.25 -10.56 -8.05
CA PRO A 150 -8.85 -10.57 -7.64
C PRO A 150 -8.04 -9.54 -8.43
N LEU A 151 -6.98 -9.02 -7.81
CA LEU A 151 -5.92 -8.32 -8.51
C LEU A 151 -5.08 -9.32 -9.28
N ARG A 152 -4.86 -9.09 -10.58
CA ARG A 152 -3.99 -9.97 -11.38
C ARG A 152 -2.73 -9.25 -11.80
N LEU A 153 -1.58 -9.82 -11.48
CA LEU A 153 -0.29 -9.32 -11.90
C LEU A 153 0.33 -10.24 -12.96
N GLU A 154 0.51 -9.69 -14.16
CA GLU A 154 1.16 -10.32 -15.33
C GLU A 154 2.43 -9.52 -15.67
N GLY A 155 3.57 -9.92 -15.10
CA GLY A 155 4.83 -9.18 -15.23
C GLY A 155 4.78 -7.80 -14.54
N LEU A 156 4.50 -6.75 -15.32
CA LEU A 156 4.29 -5.37 -14.82
C LEU A 156 2.86 -4.88 -15.02
N ARG A 157 2.00 -5.70 -15.64
CA ARG A 157 0.63 -5.36 -15.94
C ARG A 157 -0.24 -5.78 -14.76
N LEU A 158 -0.75 -4.81 -14.01
CA LEU A 158 -1.69 -5.01 -12.92
C LEU A 158 -3.11 -4.79 -13.43
N VAL A 159 -3.91 -5.86 -13.47
CA VAL A 159 -5.31 -5.82 -13.89
C VAL A 159 -6.20 -5.70 -12.66
N LEU A 160 -7.12 -4.73 -12.74
CA LEU A 160 -8.18 -4.45 -11.78
C LEU A 160 -9.51 -4.81 -12.42
N GLY A 161 -10.37 -5.54 -11.73
CA GLY A 161 -11.71 -5.92 -12.21
C GLY A 161 -12.76 -4.81 -12.08
N TRP A 162 -12.36 -3.54 -12.05
CA TRP A 162 -13.24 -2.39 -11.86
C TRP A 162 -12.66 -1.13 -12.52
N PRO A 163 -13.49 -0.11 -12.77
CA PRO A 163 -13.04 1.18 -13.31
C PRO A 163 -12.22 1.98 -12.28
N LEU A 164 -11.30 2.82 -12.78
CA LEU A 164 -10.55 3.73 -11.92
C LEU A 164 -11.38 4.94 -11.50
N PRO A 165 -11.36 5.32 -10.21
CA PRO A 165 -11.84 6.64 -9.79
C PRO A 165 -11.07 7.75 -10.53
N PRO A 166 -11.72 8.91 -10.84
CA PRO A 166 -11.07 9.99 -11.61
C PRO A 166 -9.78 10.50 -10.97
N ALA A 167 -9.74 10.60 -9.63
CA ALA A 167 -8.54 11.02 -8.91
C ALA A 167 -7.39 10.01 -9.05
N ALA A 168 -7.70 8.70 -9.00
CA ALA A 168 -6.70 7.64 -9.18
C ALA A 168 -6.12 7.64 -10.59
N ARG A 169 -6.99 7.78 -11.61
CA ARG A 169 -6.59 7.89 -13.01
C ARG A 169 -5.61 9.05 -13.21
N ARG A 170 -5.98 10.25 -12.75
CA ARG A 170 -5.14 11.44 -12.86
C ARG A 170 -3.78 11.24 -12.19
N SER A 171 -3.74 10.72 -10.97
CA SER A 171 -2.48 10.46 -10.26
C SER A 171 -1.58 9.44 -10.96
N LEU A 172 -2.15 8.41 -11.61
CA LEU A 172 -1.38 7.44 -12.39
C LEU A 172 -0.85 8.06 -13.70
N GLU A 173 -1.68 8.85 -14.38
CA GLU A 173 -1.29 9.57 -15.61
C GLU A 173 -0.18 10.58 -15.33
N ASP A 174 -0.25 11.33 -14.22
CA ASP A 174 0.79 12.27 -13.77
C ASP A 174 2.14 11.57 -13.49
N LEU A 175 2.11 10.28 -13.17
CA LEU A 175 3.30 9.43 -12.99
C LEU A 175 3.82 8.82 -14.30
N GLY A 176 3.16 9.07 -15.43
CA GLY A 176 3.50 8.46 -16.72
C GLY A 176 3.17 6.96 -16.79
N VAL A 177 2.28 6.47 -15.92
CA VAL A 177 1.86 5.07 -15.88
C VAL A 177 0.85 4.80 -17.00
N GLY A 178 1.08 3.74 -17.79
CA GLY A 178 0.15 3.35 -18.84
C GLY A 178 -1.15 2.80 -18.25
N ILE A 179 -2.29 3.23 -18.79
CA ILE A 179 -3.62 2.75 -18.40
C ILE A 179 -4.33 2.22 -19.66
N GLU A 180 -4.74 0.96 -19.61
CA GLU A 180 -5.43 0.27 -20.69
C GLU A 180 -6.81 -0.20 -20.22
N ALA A 181 -7.76 -0.33 -21.16
CA ALA A 181 -9.01 -1.03 -20.89
C ALA A 181 -8.75 -2.54 -20.77
N ALA A 182 -9.37 -3.20 -19.78
CA ALA A 182 -9.23 -4.63 -19.59
C ALA A 182 -10.57 -5.26 -19.20
N GLY A 183 -11.34 -5.70 -20.20
CA GLY A 183 -12.69 -6.23 -19.99
C GLY A 183 -13.59 -5.17 -19.34
N GLU A 184 -14.14 -5.51 -18.17
CA GLU A 184 -14.99 -4.62 -17.36
C GLU A 184 -14.20 -3.65 -16.45
N GLY A 185 -12.88 -3.76 -16.42
CA GLY A 185 -12.01 -2.93 -15.59
C GLY A 185 -10.84 -2.33 -16.37
N VAL A 186 -9.70 -2.20 -15.71
CA VAL A 186 -8.51 -1.55 -16.27
C VAL A 186 -7.25 -2.38 -16.05
N ALA A 187 -6.26 -2.18 -16.91
CA ALA A 187 -4.90 -2.62 -16.66
C ALA A 187 -3.98 -1.41 -16.46
N ILE A 188 -3.19 -1.45 -15.40
CA ILE A 188 -2.17 -0.46 -15.04
C ILE A 188 -0.81 -1.06 -15.38
N LEU A 189 -0.04 -0.40 -16.24
CA LEU A 189 1.32 -0.81 -16.58
C LEU A 189 2.33 -0.17 -15.62
N LEU A 190 2.76 -0.92 -14.61
CA LEU A 190 3.71 -0.44 -13.61
C LEU A 190 5.05 -0.03 -14.27
N PRO A 191 5.69 1.06 -13.80
CA PRO A 191 6.91 1.58 -14.43
C PRO A 191 8.08 0.59 -14.31
N PRO A 192 8.74 0.23 -15.42
CA PRO A 192 9.75 -0.83 -15.44
C PRO A 192 11.03 -0.48 -14.67
N GLY A 193 11.57 -1.51 -13.99
CA GLY A 193 12.85 -1.62 -13.25
C GLY A 193 14.12 -1.16 -13.94
#